data_AF-A0A8S8XSU4-F1
#
_entry.id   AF-A0A8S8XSU4-F1
#
_cell.length_a   1.000
_cell.length_b   1.000
_cell.length_c   1.000
_cell.angle_alpha   90.00
_cell.angle_beta   90.00
_cell.angle_gamma   90.00
#
_symmetry.space_group_name_H-M   'P 1'
#
loop_
_entity.id
_entity.type
_entity.pdbx_description
1 polymer ?
#
loop_
_entity_poly.entity_id
_entity_poly.type
_entity_poly.pdbx_seq_one_letter_code
_entity_poly.pdbx_strand_id
1 'polypeptide(L)'
;MLNAENLNINAWAMILFTPSVVTIAGASKLLWSGNSGWWRLRIHGFMLMLLWLVIPSNLPGLLFSLTIVASGLVEVIGWKSFRASMPVAYGLKDILDAEGRTHRVLYVDCSCCGTTPSIKPLEGMGIMPYYSVCRSEEEQDHLIDVVKRFGASKIVFSGCVIESLPVNYLDSLRFLGCSVSTLNLSRLTTIRTDNDIVDCDLAMAWTRHPWSDSSAEKRCVAVIQDNDIHTIIYGEKIPFGLNIQPGEAWLSAPTDSLIEKIEKLGVNLTYTSN
;
A
#
# COMPACT_ATOMS: atom_id res chain seq x y z
N MET A 1 -37.51 22.47 -32.14
CA MET A 1 -37.42 23.63 -31.23
C MET A 1 -37.41 23.06 -29.81
N LEU A 2 -36.24 22.90 -29.20
CA LEU A 2 -36.15 22.54 -27.78
C LEU A 2 -36.65 23.75 -26.99
N ASN A 3 -37.83 23.64 -26.36
CA ASN A 3 -38.37 24.70 -25.50
C ASN A 3 -37.33 25.03 -24.41
N ALA A 4 -37.13 26.32 -24.13
CA ALA A 4 -36.16 26.80 -23.12
C ALA A 4 -36.38 26.16 -21.73
N GLU A 5 -37.62 25.77 -21.40
CA GLU A 5 -37.95 25.01 -20.19
C GLU A 5 -37.31 23.61 -20.17
N ASN A 6 -37.33 22.88 -21.28
CA ASN A 6 -36.73 21.54 -21.37
C ASN A 6 -35.19 21.62 -21.26
N LEU A 7 -34.60 22.70 -21.77
CA LEU A 7 -33.15 22.92 -21.69
C LEU A 7 -32.72 23.22 -20.25
N ASN A 8 -33.54 23.97 -19.51
CA ASN A 8 -33.31 24.27 -18.09
C ASN A 8 -33.40 22.99 -17.24
N ILE A 9 -34.45 22.18 -17.41
CA ILE A 9 -34.64 20.92 -16.68
C ILE A 9 -33.48 19.95 -16.91
N ASN A 10 -33.03 19.80 -18.17
CA ASN A 10 -31.92 18.93 -18.51
C ASN A 10 -30.58 19.41 -17.91
N ALA A 11 -30.32 20.72 -17.91
CA ALA A 11 -29.11 21.28 -17.32
C ALA A 11 -29.08 21.09 -15.79
N TRP A 12 -30.20 21.34 -15.09
CA TRP A 12 -30.31 21.10 -13.64
C TRP A 12 -30.18 19.62 -13.27
N ALA A 13 -30.75 18.72 -14.07
CA ALA A 13 -30.60 17.28 -13.86
C ALA A 13 -29.13 16.83 -13.91
N MET A 14 -28.34 17.37 -14.84
CA MET A 14 -26.91 17.05 -14.96
C MET A 14 -26.08 17.58 -13.80
N ILE A 15 -26.41 18.78 -13.31
CA ILE A 15 -25.75 19.39 -12.14
C ILE A 15 -25.99 18.57 -10.87
N LEU A 16 -27.15 17.92 -10.74
CA LEU A 16 -27.47 17.05 -9.60
C LEU A 16 -26.94 15.62 -9.75
N PHE A 17 -26.83 15.13 -10.99
CA PHE A 17 -26.33 13.78 -11.27
C PHE A 17 -24.86 13.61 -10.89
N THR A 18 -24.02 14.58 -11.26
CA THR A 18 -22.56 14.48 -11.07
C THR A 18 -22.14 14.34 -9.60
N PRO A 19 -22.68 15.15 -8.65
CA PRO A 19 -22.39 14.97 -7.22
C PRO A 19 -22.96 13.67 -6.65
N SER A 20 -24.09 13.17 -7.18
CA SER A 20 -24.68 11.90 -6.74
C SER A 20 -23.72 10.73 -6.97
N VAL A 21 -23.04 10.69 -8.12
CA VAL A 21 -22.00 9.67 -8.41
C VAL A 21 -20.86 9.73 -7.40
N VAL A 22 -20.42 10.93 -7.02
CA VAL A 22 -19.36 11.12 -6.01
C VAL A 22 -19.78 10.61 -4.64
N THR A 23 -21.02 10.87 -4.24
CA THR A 23 -21.54 10.38 -2.96
C THR A 23 -21.62 8.85 -2.92
N ILE A 24 -22.08 8.21 -4.00
CA ILE A 24 -22.18 6.74 -4.10
C ILE A 24 -20.77 6.11 -4.12
N ALA A 25 -19.84 6.67 -4.89
CA ALA A 25 -18.46 6.19 -4.96
C ALA A 25 -17.74 6.32 -3.60
N GLY A 26 -17.97 7.43 -2.89
CA GLY A 26 -17.46 7.64 -1.54
C GLY A 26 -18.07 6.67 -0.52
N ALA A 27 -19.39 6.49 -0.54
CA ALA A 27 -20.08 5.55 0.35
C ALA A 27 -19.64 4.10 0.12
N SER A 28 -19.34 3.74 -1.13
CA SER A 28 -18.84 2.41 -1.52
C SER A 28 -17.37 2.19 -1.20
N LYS A 29 -16.67 3.16 -0.59
CA LYS A 29 -15.22 3.14 -0.31
C LYS A 29 -14.33 2.93 -1.54
N LEU A 30 -14.83 3.25 -2.72
CA LEU A 30 -14.07 3.20 -3.98
C LEU A 30 -13.17 4.42 -4.15
N LEU A 31 -13.39 5.46 -3.35
CA LEU A 31 -12.75 6.75 -3.45
C LEU A 31 -12.10 7.11 -2.11
N TRP A 32 -10.80 7.37 -2.15
CA TRP A 32 -9.98 7.76 -1.01
C TRP A 32 -8.87 8.70 -1.45
N SER A 33 -8.11 9.26 -0.50
CA SER A 33 -7.06 10.26 -0.77
C SER A 33 -6.09 9.86 -1.89
N GLY A 34 -5.65 8.59 -1.92
CA GLY A 34 -4.67 8.07 -2.86
C GLY A 34 -5.14 7.96 -4.31
N ASN A 35 -6.46 7.82 -4.57
CA ASN A 35 -7.01 7.78 -5.93
C ASN A 35 -7.88 9.00 -6.28
N SER A 36 -8.05 9.92 -5.33
CA SER A 36 -8.92 11.10 -5.44
C SER A 36 -8.60 11.98 -6.65
N GLY A 37 -7.31 12.24 -6.93
CA GLY A 37 -6.90 13.10 -8.04
C GLY A 37 -7.33 12.55 -9.41
N TRP A 38 -7.17 11.24 -9.61
CA TRP A 38 -7.59 10.58 -10.85
C TRP A 38 -9.11 10.51 -10.99
N TRP A 39 -9.83 10.28 -9.89
CA TRP A 39 -11.29 10.36 -9.87
C TRP A 39 -11.81 11.78 -10.16
N ARG A 40 -11.20 12.80 -9.55
CA ARG A 40 -11.52 14.21 -9.79
C ARG A 40 -11.38 14.56 -11.27
N LEU A 41 -10.27 14.17 -11.91
CA LEU A 41 -10.06 14.41 -13.33
C LEU A 41 -11.18 13.80 -14.19
N ARG A 42 -11.56 12.54 -13.91
CA ARG A 42 -12.65 11.87 -14.63
C ARG A 42 -13.99 12.56 -14.42
N ILE A 43 -14.34 12.86 -13.18
CA ILE A 43 -15.63 13.46 -12.84
C ILE A 43 -15.76 14.85 -13.47
N HIS A 44 -14.76 15.72 -13.31
CA HIS A 44 -14.76 17.05 -13.92
C HIS A 44 -14.73 16.99 -15.46
N GLY A 45 -13.97 16.04 -16.03
CA GLY A 45 -13.92 15.82 -17.48
C GLY A 45 -15.26 15.37 -18.06
N PHE A 46 -15.91 14.36 -17.46
CA PHE A 46 -17.24 13.91 -17.89
C PHE A 46 -18.30 15.00 -17.71
N MET A 47 -18.25 15.74 -16.59
CA MET A 47 -19.16 16.86 -16.33
C MET A 47 -19.04 17.95 -17.39
N LEU A 48 -17.82 18.38 -17.72
CA LEU A 48 -17.57 19.39 -18.74
C LEU A 48 -18.03 18.92 -20.13
N MET A 49 -17.75 17.65 -20.48
CA MET A 49 -18.20 17.06 -21.74
C MET A 49 -19.74 17.05 -21.85
N LEU A 50 -20.43 16.68 -20.77
CA LEU A 50 -21.90 16.63 -20.75
C LEU A 50 -22.53 18.03 -20.80
N LEU A 51 -21.97 19.00 -20.06
CA LEU A 51 -22.42 20.38 -20.13
C LEU A 51 -22.23 20.96 -21.54
N TRP A 52 -21.12 20.63 -22.19
CA TRP A 52 -20.86 21.03 -23.57
C TRP A 52 -21.86 20.44 -24.57
N LEU A 53 -22.32 19.21 -24.36
CA LEU A 53 -23.30 18.54 -25.23
C LEU A 53 -24.72 19.11 -25.04
N VAL A 54 -25.10 19.45 -23.80
CA VAL A 54 -26.46 19.91 -23.46
C VAL A 54 -26.66 21.40 -23.74
N ILE A 55 -25.61 22.23 -23.57
CA ILE A 55 -25.71 23.68 -23.72
C ILE A 55 -25.46 24.07 -25.18
N PRO A 56 -26.39 24.79 -25.82
CA PRO A 56 -26.23 25.20 -27.21
C PRO A 56 -25.09 26.23 -27.36
N SER A 57 -24.40 26.18 -28.50
CA SER A 57 -23.18 26.98 -28.78
C SER A 57 -23.42 28.49 -28.83
N ASN A 58 -24.67 28.94 -28.87
CA ASN A 58 -25.06 30.34 -28.86
C ASN A 58 -25.10 30.97 -27.45
N LEU A 59 -24.84 30.21 -26.38
CA LEU A 59 -24.84 30.70 -24.99
C LEU A 59 -23.51 30.36 -24.24
N PRO A 60 -22.35 30.87 -24.69
CA PRO A 60 -21.06 30.52 -24.11
C PRO A 60 -20.92 30.95 -22.63
N GLY A 61 -21.54 32.06 -22.23
CA GLY A 61 -21.50 32.54 -20.85
C GLY A 61 -22.23 31.61 -19.86
N LEU A 62 -23.28 30.92 -20.32
CA LEU A 62 -24.01 29.94 -19.52
C LEU A 62 -23.19 28.67 -19.29
N LEU A 63 -22.48 28.20 -20.34
CA LEU A 63 -21.57 27.07 -20.22
C LEU A 63 -20.49 27.32 -19.17
N PHE A 64 -19.87 28.51 -19.21
CA PHE A 64 -18.80 28.86 -18.28
C PHE A 64 -19.30 28.97 -16.83
N SER A 65 -20.40 29.68 -16.60
CA SER A 65 -20.95 29.87 -15.26
C SER A 65 -21.43 28.55 -14.63
N LEU A 66 -22.14 27.72 -15.39
CA LEU A 66 -22.60 26.41 -14.91
C LEU A 66 -21.45 25.45 -14.66
N THR A 67 -20.38 25.49 -15.47
CA THR A 67 -19.20 24.66 -15.23
C THR A 67 -18.53 25.01 -13.90
N ILE A 68 -18.37 26.30 -13.60
CA ILE A 68 -17.79 26.75 -12.32
C ILE A 68 -18.67 26.30 -11.15
N VAL A 69 -19.98 26.53 -11.23
CA VAL A 69 -20.92 26.16 -10.16
C VAL A 69 -20.94 24.65 -9.94
N ALA A 70 -21.04 23.87 -11.02
CA ALA A 70 -21.06 22.41 -10.94
C ALA A 70 -19.74 21.84 -10.40
N SER A 71 -18.59 22.38 -10.84
CA SER A 71 -17.28 21.97 -10.33
C SER A 71 -17.14 22.27 -8.83
N GLY A 72 -17.59 23.47 -8.41
CA GLY A 72 -17.61 23.84 -7.00
C GLY A 72 -18.50 22.91 -6.15
N LEU A 73 -19.70 22.57 -6.65
CA LEU A 73 -20.60 21.63 -5.97
C LEU A 73 -19.98 20.24 -5.81
N VAL A 74 -19.31 19.72 -6.84
CA VAL A 74 -18.60 18.43 -6.78
C VAL A 74 -17.52 18.44 -5.70
N GLU A 75 -16.72 19.51 -5.61
CA GLU A 75 -15.67 19.60 -4.59
C GLU A 75 -16.23 19.75 -3.17
N VAL A 76 -17.30 20.54 -2.99
CA VAL A 76 -17.93 20.72 -1.68
C VAL A 76 -18.58 19.42 -1.19
N ILE A 77 -19.37 18.76 -2.05
CA ILE A 77 -20.06 17.52 -1.71
C ILE A 77 -19.07 16.35 -1.57
N GLY A 78 -18.06 16.30 -2.44
CA GLY A 78 -17.04 15.26 -2.45
C GLY A 78 -15.95 15.44 -1.40
N TRP A 79 -15.88 16.57 -0.69
CA TRP A 79 -14.75 16.93 0.19
C TRP A 79 -14.35 15.83 1.16
N LYS A 80 -15.33 15.25 1.87
CA LYS A 80 -15.09 14.17 2.84
C LYS A 80 -14.61 12.90 2.15
N SER A 81 -15.21 12.55 1.01
CA SER A 81 -14.86 11.34 0.25
C SER A 81 -13.44 11.45 -0.34
N PHE A 82 -13.09 12.59 -0.96
CA PHE A 82 -11.77 12.81 -1.56
C PHE A 82 -10.63 12.79 -0.55
N ARG A 83 -10.93 13.05 0.73
CA ARG A 83 -9.96 13.02 1.83
C ARG A 83 -10.09 11.80 2.73
N ALA A 84 -10.94 10.84 2.37
CA ALA A 84 -11.09 9.61 3.14
C ALA A 84 -9.77 8.84 3.17
N SER A 85 -9.50 8.18 4.30
CA SER A 85 -8.36 7.27 4.44
C SER A 85 -8.49 6.07 3.51
N MET A 86 -7.35 5.42 3.24
CA MET A 86 -7.32 4.18 2.45
C MET A 86 -8.30 3.15 3.04
N PRO A 87 -9.05 2.42 2.19
CA PRO A 87 -9.95 1.39 2.68
C PRO A 87 -9.16 0.28 3.38
N VAL A 88 -9.78 -0.29 4.42
CA VAL A 88 -9.21 -1.37 5.23
C VAL A 88 -8.86 -2.57 4.34
N ALA A 89 -7.66 -3.12 4.51
CA ALA A 89 -7.11 -4.25 3.77
C ALA A 89 -7.10 -4.03 2.24
N TYR A 90 -6.85 -2.80 1.81
CA TYR A 90 -6.71 -2.49 0.38
C TYR A 90 -5.63 -3.35 -0.28
N GLY A 91 -5.93 -3.87 -1.47
CA GLY A 91 -5.00 -4.71 -2.23
C GLY A 91 -4.99 -6.18 -1.86
N LEU A 92 -5.78 -6.60 -0.85
CA LEU A 92 -5.88 -8.00 -0.45
C LEU A 92 -6.42 -8.87 -1.59
N LYS A 93 -5.65 -9.88 -1.97
CA LYS A 93 -6.03 -10.90 -2.95
C LYS A 93 -5.74 -12.29 -2.38
N ASP A 94 -6.44 -13.30 -2.89
CA ASP A 94 -6.11 -14.69 -2.61
C ASP A 94 -4.85 -15.08 -3.38
N ILE A 95 -3.83 -15.54 -2.66
CA ILE A 95 -2.55 -16.01 -3.22
C ILE A 95 -2.48 -17.51 -3.02
N LEU A 96 -2.22 -18.27 -4.09
CA LEU A 96 -2.05 -19.72 -3.98
C LEU A 96 -0.59 -20.07 -3.70
N ASP A 97 -0.36 -20.95 -2.71
CA ASP A 97 0.96 -21.55 -2.50
C ASP A 97 1.22 -22.72 -3.47
N ALA A 98 2.42 -23.32 -3.38
CA ALA A 98 2.81 -24.45 -4.20
C ALA A 98 1.93 -25.71 -3.95
N GLU A 99 1.35 -25.80 -2.77
CA GLU A 99 0.43 -26.86 -2.35
C GLU A 99 -1.04 -26.59 -2.74
N GLY A 100 -1.32 -25.46 -3.39
CA GLY A 100 -2.67 -25.07 -3.82
C GLY A 100 -3.57 -24.54 -2.70
N ARG A 101 -3.02 -24.23 -1.52
CA ARG A 101 -3.74 -23.57 -0.43
C ARG A 101 -3.82 -22.07 -0.71
N THR A 102 -4.98 -21.50 -0.41
CA THR A 102 -5.23 -20.06 -0.53
C THR A 102 -4.73 -19.34 0.72
N HIS A 103 -3.89 -18.32 0.50
CA HIS A 103 -3.38 -17.44 1.53
C HIS A 103 -3.86 -16.01 1.30
N ARG A 104 -4.30 -15.38 2.38
CA ARG A 104 -4.64 -13.95 2.42
C ARG A 104 -3.65 -13.27 3.34
N VAL A 105 -2.74 -12.51 2.76
CA VAL A 105 -1.62 -11.89 3.47
C VAL A 105 -1.96 -10.44 3.80
N LEU A 106 -1.94 -10.09 5.08
CA LEU A 106 -2.04 -8.71 5.54
C LEU A 106 -0.65 -8.14 5.83
N TYR A 107 -0.34 -7.02 5.20
CA TYR A 107 0.81 -6.20 5.50
C TYR A 107 0.42 -5.15 6.52
N VAL A 108 0.99 -5.26 7.71
CA VAL A 108 0.76 -4.34 8.83
C VAL A 108 1.88 -3.32 8.83
N ASP A 109 1.56 -2.14 8.29
CA ASP A 109 2.47 -1.02 8.21
C ASP A 109 2.47 -0.26 9.54
N CYS A 110 3.27 -0.74 10.50
CA CYS A 110 3.42 -0.12 11.81
C CYS A 110 4.60 0.84 11.82
N SER A 111 4.33 2.13 12.02
CA SER A 111 5.37 3.17 12.08
C SER A 111 6.27 3.12 13.32
N CYS A 112 5.94 2.26 14.30
CA CYS A 112 6.69 2.10 15.56
C CYS A 112 6.98 3.45 16.24
N CYS A 113 5.94 4.24 16.46
CA CYS A 113 6.04 5.61 16.98
C CYS A 113 6.82 6.58 16.06
N GLY A 114 6.74 6.38 14.74
CA GLY A 114 7.41 7.22 13.73
C GLY A 114 8.89 6.90 13.47
N THR A 115 9.38 5.75 13.95
CA THR A 115 10.79 5.33 13.77
C THR A 115 11.01 4.48 12.53
N THR A 116 9.94 3.90 11.96
CA THR A 116 10.03 2.98 10.82
C THR A 116 9.44 3.64 9.56
N PRO A 117 10.12 3.57 8.41
CA PRO A 117 9.59 4.07 7.14
C PRO A 117 8.48 3.16 6.62
N SER A 118 7.54 3.77 5.90
CA SER A 118 6.51 3.02 5.15
C SER A 118 7.10 2.58 3.81
N ILE A 119 7.08 1.28 3.55
CA ILE A 119 7.52 0.69 2.28
C ILE A 119 6.34 0.10 1.51
N LYS A 120 6.52 -0.04 0.19
CA LYS A 120 5.49 -0.59 -0.68
C LYS A 120 5.37 -2.11 -0.49
N PRO A 121 4.18 -2.64 -0.19
CA PRO A 121 3.99 -4.08 -0.04
C PRO A 121 3.98 -4.80 -1.39
N LEU A 122 4.14 -6.13 -1.32
CA LEU A 122 4.00 -6.99 -2.49
C LEU A 122 2.57 -6.99 -3.02
N GLU A 123 2.43 -7.27 -4.32
CA GLU A 123 1.11 -7.39 -4.93
C GLU A 123 0.28 -8.50 -4.27
N GLY A 124 -0.97 -8.20 -3.93
CA GLY A 124 -1.91 -9.12 -3.29
C GLY A 124 -1.90 -9.05 -1.76
N MET A 125 -0.96 -8.32 -1.16
CA MET A 125 -1.00 -8.01 0.27
C MET A 125 -2.05 -6.93 0.58
N GLY A 126 -2.88 -7.18 1.58
CA GLY A 126 -3.80 -6.18 2.11
C GLY A 126 -3.09 -5.23 3.07
N ILE A 127 -3.20 -3.92 2.85
CA ILE A 127 -2.47 -2.92 3.65
C ILE A 127 -3.27 -2.48 4.87
N MET A 128 -2.63 -2.45 6.03
CA MET A 128 -3.17 -1.90 7.27
C MET A 128 -2.16 -1.00 7.99
N PRO A 129 -2.35 0.34 7.96
CA PRO A 129 -1.46 1.27 8.65
C PRO A 129 -1.79 1.37 10.14
N TYR A 130 -0.76 1.40 10.98
CA TYR A 130 -0.86 1.58 12.44
C TYR A 130 0.30 2.43 12.98
N TYR A 131 0.08 3.05 14.14
CA TYR A 131 1.10 3.87 14.76
C TYR A 131 2.04 3.04 15.65
N SER A 132 1.49 2.17 16.51
CA SER A 132 2.26 1.41 17.49
C SER A 132 1.51 0.17 17.99
N VAL A 133 1.36 -0.85 17.14
CA VAL A 133 0.61 -2.08 17.47
C VAL A 133 1.17 -2.77 18.72
N CYS A 134 2.49 -2.72 18.95
CA CYS A 134 3.10 -3.32 20.14
C CYS A 134 2.72 -2.65 21.47
N ARG A 135 2.15 -1.44 21.45
CA ARG A 135 1.81 -0.65 22.65
C ARG A 135 0.34 -0.30 22.78
N SER A 136 -0.42 -0.30 21.69
CA SER A 136 -1.82 0.09 21.69
C SER A 136 -2.73 -1.13 21.65
N GLU A 137 -3.45 -1.37 22.75
CA GLU A 137 -4.48 -2.42 22.83
C GLU A 137 -5.62 -2.16 21.83
N GLU A 138 -5.99 -0.90 21.59
CA GLU A 138 -7.00 -0.53 20.59
C GLU A 138 -6.57 -0.92 19.16
N GLU A 139 -5.30 -0.71 18.81
CA GLU A 139 -4.77 -1.11 17.50
C GLU A 139 -4.67 -2.64 17.38
N GLN A 140 -4.36 -3.32 18.47
CA GLN A 140 -4.33 -4.78 18.54
C GLN A 140 -5.72 -5.39 18.33
N ASP A 141 -6.73 -4.92 19.07
CA ASP A 141 -8.12 -5.36 18.94
C ASP A 141 -8.65 -5.08 17.53
N HIS A 142 -8.38 -3.89 17.01
CA HIS A 142 -8.75 -3.55 15.64
C HIS A 142 -8.09 -4.49 14.62
N LEU A 143 -6.82 -4.86 14.79
CA LEU A 143 -6.14 -5.81 13.91
C LEU A 143 -6.74 -7.21 14.01
N ILE A 144 -7.10 -7.68 15.20
CA ILE A 144 -7.80 -8.96 15.39
C ILE A 144 -9.13 -8.96 14.63
N ASP A 145 -9.90 -7.88 14.73
CA ASP A 145 -11.17 -7.72 14.02
C ASP A 145 -10.99 -7.72 12.50
N VAL A 146 -9.95 -7.04 12.00
CA VAL A 146 -9.60 -7.03 10.57
C VAL A 146 -9.21 -8.43 10.10
N VAL A 147 -8.36 -9.13 10.84
CA VAL A 147 -7.93 -10.51 10.52
C VAL A 147 -9.14 -11.43 10.42
N LYS A 148 -10.06 -11.35 11.39
CA LYS A 148 -11.31 -12.12 11.40
C LYS A 148 -12.22 -11.75 10.24
N ARG A 149 -12.41 -10.45 9.99
CA ARG A 149 -13.31 -9.93 8.94
C ARG A 149 -12.88 -10.31 7.54
N PHE A 150 -11.57 -10.22 7.25
CA PHE A 150 -11.01 -10.51 5.94
C PHE A 150 -10.46 -11.93 5.82
N GLY A 151 -10.49 -12.71 6.90
CA GLY A 151 -10.02 -14.09 6.95
C GLY A 151 -8.55 -14.23 6.56
N ALA A 152 -7.71 -13.31 7.05
CA ALA A 152 -6.28 -13.32 6.76
C ALA A 152 -5.61 -14.55 7.37
N SER A 153 -4.82 -15.26 6.56
CA SER A 153 -4.07 -16.46 6.99
C SER A 153 -2.65 -16.13 7.43
N LYS A 154 -2.15 -14.95 7.05
CA LYS A 154 -0.80 -14.50 7.38
C LYS A 154 -0.75 -13.00 7.58
N ILE A 155 0.02 -12.58 8.57
CA ILE A 155 0.36 -11.18 8.85
C ILE A 155 1.86 -11.00 8.71
N VAL A 156 2.24 -9.93 8.01
CA VAL A 156 3.62 -9.46 7.86
C VAL A 156 3.69 -8.07 8.49
N PHE A 157 4.35 -7.95 9.65
CA PHE A 157 4.63 -6.68 10.28
C PHE A 157 5.82 -5.99 9.61
N SER A 158 5.71 -4.68 9.38
CA SER A 158 6.81 -3.87 8.87
C SER A 158 7.88 -3.64 9.96
N GLY A 159 7.59 -2.77 10.93
CA GLY A 159 8.57 -2.31 11.91
C GLY A 159 8.63 -3.11 13.21
N CYS A 160 7.54 -3.75 13.64
CA CYS A 160 7.51 -4.42 14.95
C CYS A 160 8.33 -5.71 14.96
N VAL A 161 9.15 -5.88 16.00
CA VAL A 161 9.80 -7.15 16.30
C VAL A 161 8.78 -8.06 16.98
N ILE A 162 8.63 -9.32 16.56
CA ILE A 162 7.56 -10.21 17.06
C ILE A 162 7.68 -10.41 18.58
N GLU A 163 8.92 -10.48 19.07
CA GLU A 163 9.26 -10.63 20.48
C GLU A 163 8.81 -9.43 21.34
N SER A 164 8.51 -8.29 20.71
CA SER A 164 8.00 -7.10 21.41
C SER A 164 6.48 -7.00 21.44
N LEU A 165 5.76 -7.95 20.83
CA LEU A 165 4.30 -8.03 20.89
C LEU A 165 3.83 -8.82 22.13
N PRO A 166 2.69 -8.45 22.75
CA PRO A 166 2.14 -9.21 23.88
C PRO A 166 1.81 -10.67 23.51
N VAL A 167 2.13 -11.61 24.40
CA VAL A 167 1.91 -13.05 24.16
C VAL A 167 0.42 -13.36 23.94
N ASN A 168 -0.46 -12.80 24.76
CA ASN A 168 -1.91 -12.98 24.66
C ASN A 168 -2.46 -12.52 23.29
N TYR A 169 -1.88 -11.45 22.74
CA TYR A 169 -2.24 -10.92 21.44
C TYR A 169 -1.80 -11.88 20.32
N LEU A 170 -0.56 -12.38 20.37
CA LEU A 170 -0.06 -13.37 19.41
C LEU A 170 -0.87 -14.68 19.46
N ASP A 171 -1.27 -15.12 20.65
CA ASP A 171 -2.08 -16.32 20.81
C ASP A 171 -3.50 -16.13 20.25
N SER A 172 -4.06 -14.92 20.35
CA SER A 172 -5.33 -14.58 19.71
C SER A 172 -5.25 -14.67 18.19
N LEU A 173 -4.16 -14.19 17.58
CA LEU A 173 -3.91 -14.33 16.14
C LEU A 173 -3.73 -15.79 15.72
N ARG A 174 -3.00 -16.58 16.52
CA ARG A 174 -2.82 -18.02 16.29
C ARG A 174 -4.14 -18.78 16.38
N PHE A 175 -5.01 -18.42 17.32
CA PHE A 175 -6.33 -19.02 17.46
C PHE A 175 -7.22 -18.78 16.23
N LEU A 176 -7.04 -17.64 15.55
CA LEU A 176 -7.68 -17.36 14.26
C LEU A 176 -7.04 -18.11 13.08
N GLY A 177 -6.04 -18.96 13.32
CA GLY A 177 -5.31 -19.68 12.28
C GLY A 177 -4.35 -18.79 11.49
N CYS A 178 -4.01 -17.61 12.01
CA CYS A 178 -3.15 -16.66 11.33
C CYS A 178 -1.68 -16.84 11.75
N SER A 179 -0.81 -17.02 10.75
CA SER A 179 0.64 -17.01 10.95
C SER A 179 1.17 -15.57 11.03
N VAL A 180 2.17 -15.32 11.86
CA VAL A 180 2.75 -13.99 12.07
C VAL A 180 4.22 -14.01 11.66
N SER A 181 4.64 -12.99 10.90
CA SER A 181 6.02 -12.76 10.48
C SER A 181 6.34 -11.26 10.53
N THR A 182 7.63 -10.91 10.56
CA THR A 182 8.10 -9.52 10.59
C THR A 182 9.23 -9.32 9.59
N LEU A 183 9.29 -8.12 9.01
CA LEU A 183 10.40 -7.65 8.17
C LEU A 183 11.51 -7.00 9.01
N ASN A 184 11.26 -6.74 10.30
CA ASN A 184 12.21 -6.08 11.21
C ASN A 184 12.74 -4.74 10.66
N LEU A 185 11.88 -3.96 9.97
CA LEU A 185 12.31 -2.71 9.33
C LEU A 185 12.91 -1.72 10.34
N SER A 186 12.43 -1.71 11.59
CA SER A 186 12.99 -0.88 12.66
C SER A 186 14.45 -1.21 12.99
N ARG A 187 14.92 -2.42 12.74
CA ARG A 187 16.33 -2.80 12.88
C ARG A 187 17.10 -2.47 11.61
N LEU A 188 16.51 -2.71 10.44
CA LEU A 188 17.12 -2.39 9.14
C LEU A 188 17.35 -0.88 8.94
N THR A 189 16.54 -0.03 9.55
CA THR A 189 16.79 1.43 9.49
C THR A 189 17.90 1.90 10.42
N THR A 190 18.34 1.07 11.37
CA THR A 190 19.40 1.45 12.33
C THR A 190 20.81 1.14 11.86
N ILE A 191 20.96 0.28 10.84
CA ILE A 191 22.28 -0.09 10.28
C ILE A 191 22.79 0.92 9.26
N ARG A 192 22.08 2.03 9.05
CA ARG A 192 22.38 2.97 7.99
C ARG A 192 22.09 4.41 8.41
N THR A 193 22.80 5.34 7.81
CA THR A 193 22.72 6.79 8.13
C THR A 193 22.35 7.66 6.94
N ASP A 194 22.25 7.09 5.74
CA ASP A 194 22.04 7.78 4.46
C ASP A 194 20.55 7.91 4.05
N ASN A 195 19.61 7.52 4.92
CA ASN A 195 18.15 7.58 4.74
C ASN A 195 17.55 6.84 3.53
N ASP A 196 18.34 6.12 2.74
CA ASP A 196 17.76 5.28 1.70
C ASP A 196 17.16 3.98 2.32
N ILE A 197 16.35 3.25 1.55
CA ILE A 197 15.47 2.18 2.02
C ILE A 197 15.71 0.84 1.32
N VAL A 198 16.80 0.72 0.54
CA VAL A 198 17.17 -0.50 -0.20
C VAL A 198 17.12 -1.77 0.66
N ASP A 199 17.59 -1.73 1.91
CA ASP A 199 17.56 -2.91 2.81
C ASP A 199 16.12 -3.32 3.16
N CYS A 200 15.24 -2.34 3.32
CA CYS A 200 13.82 -2.56 3.61
C CYS A 200 13.11 -3.14 2.38
N ASP A 201 13.42 -2.63 1.19
CA ASP A 201 12.89 -3.14 -0.08
C ASP A 201 13.40 -4.55 -0.37
N LEU A 202 14.67 -4.85 -0.07
CA LEU A 202 15.23 -6.19 -0.15
C LEU A 202 14.56 -7.15 0.82
N ALA A 203 14.31 -6.73 2.07
CA ALA A 203 13.60 -7.54 3.06
C ALA A 203 12.16 -7.87 2.60
N MET A 204 11.44 -6.89 2.04
CA MET A 204 10.13 -7.11 1.44
C MET A 204 10.21 -8.06 0.24
N ALA A 205 11.16 -7.83 -0.68
CA ALA A 205 11.37 -8.66 -1.86
C ALA A 205 11.67 -10.11 -1.50
N TRP A 206 12.44 -10.33 -0.43
CA TRP A 206 12.83 -11.65 0.09
C TRP A 206 11.72 -12.39 0.84
N THR A 207 10.50 -11.83 0.91
CA THR A 207 9.35 -12.56 1.45
C THR A 207 9.04 -13.78 0.57
N ARG A 208 9.40 -14.97 1.05
CA ARG A 208 9.16 -16.25 0.35
C ARG A 208 7.70 -16.65 0.47
N HIS A 209 7.29 -17.34 1.53
CA HIS A 209 5.91 -17.83 1.66
C HIS A 209 4.86 -16.70 1.83
N PRO A 210 3.71 -16.72 1.12
CA PRO A 210 3.18 -17.76 0.22
C PRO A 210 3.71 -17.77 -1.22
N TRP A 211 4.54 -16.81 -1.62
CA TRP A 211 5.20 -16.83 -2.93
C TRP A 211 6.27 -17.93 -3.03
N SER A 212 6.62 -18.28 -4.26
CA SER A 212 7.70 -19.24 -4.53
C SER A 212 9.08 -18.60 -4.36
N ASP A 213 10.09 -19.42 -4.04
CA ASP A 213 11.49 -18.98 -3.95
C ASP A 213 11.96 -18.32 -5.24
N SER A 214 11.61 -18.88 -6.40
CA SER A 214 11.93 -18.29 -7.71
C SER A 214 11.34 -16.88 -7.87
N SER A 215 10.14 -16.63 -7.34
CA SER A 215 9.52 -15.30 -7.38
C SER A 215 10.24 -14.33 -6.44
N ALA A 216 10.59 -14.77 -5.23
CA ALA A 216 11.37 -13.97 -4.28
C ALA A 216 12.75 -13.60 -4.84
N GLU A 217 13.48 -14.57 -5.39
CA GLU A 217 14.78 -14.36 -6.03
C GLU A 217 14.71 -13.35 -7.19
N LYS A 218 13.70 -13.46 -8.06
CA LYS A 218 13.49 -12.51 -9.16
C LYS A 218 13.27 -11.08 -8.66
N ARG A 219 12.50 -10.91 -7.58
CA ARG A 219 12.27 -9.58 -6.99
C ARG A 219 13.54 -9.03 -6.34
N CYS A 220 14.29 -9.85 -5.62
CA CYS A 220 15.57 -9.43 -5.04
C CYS A 220 16.55 -8.99 -6.13
N VAL A 221 16.69 -9.78 -7.21
CA VAL A 221 17.54 -9.40 -8.36
C VAL A 221 17.09 -8.09 -8.98
N ALA A 222 15.78 -7.87 -9.15
CA ALA A 222 15.27 -6.60 -9.67
C ALA A 222 15.64 -5.41 -8.76
N VAL A 223 15.47 -5.54 -7.44
CA VAL A 223 15.88 -4.50 -6.48
C VAL A 223 17.39 -4.24 -6.55
N ILE A 224 18.21 -5.29 -6.71
CA ILE A 224 19.67 -5.16 -6.82
C ILE A 224 20.09 -4.52 -8.14
N GLN A 225 19.33 -4.69 -9.22
CA GLN A 225 19.63 -4.08 -10.52
C GLN A 225 19.14 -2.63 -10.61
N ASP A 226 18.01 -2.33 -9.97
CA ASP A 226 17.42 -0.99 -9.94
C ASP A 226 18.20 -0.02 -9.05
N ASN A 227 19.01 -0.56 -8.12
CA ASN A 227 19.87 0.20 -7.22
C ASN A 227 21.35 -0.10 -7.53
N ASP A 228 22.23 0.89 -7.46
CA ASP A 228 23.66 0.73 -7.77
C ASP A 228 24.42 0.03 -6.60
N ILE A 229 24.06 -1.22 -6.31
CA ILE A 229 24.61 -2.02 -5.20
C ILE A 229 25.85 -2.78 -5.68
N HIS A 230 26.97 -2.56 -5.01
CA HIS A 230 28.24 -3.21 -5.30
C HIS A 230 28.57 -4.35 -4.33
N THR A 231 28.06 -4.29 -3.10
CA THR A 231 28.34 -5.29 -2.07
C THR A 231 27.07 -5.67 -1.31
N ILE A 232 26.81 -6.96 -1.13
CA ILE A 232 25.76 -7.47 -0.27
C ILE A 232 26.37 -8.19 0.93
N ILE A 233 26.04 -7.68 2.11
CA ILE A 233 26.38 -8.28 3.39
C ILE A 233 25.22 -9.17 3.80
N TYR A 234 25.49 -10.43 4.12
CA TYR A 234 24.42 -11.38 4.48
C TYR A 234 24.76 -12.20 5.72
N GLY A 235 23.71 -12.59 6.44
CA GLY A 235 23.80 -13.39 7.65
C GLY A 235 22.43 -13.68 8.26
N GLU A 236 22.39 -14.45 9.34
CA GLU A 236 21.13 -14.76 10.04
C GLU A 236 20.62 -13.58 10.87
N LYS A 237 21.55 -12.84 11.48
CA LYS A 237 21.26 -11.70 12.36
C LYS A 237 22.17 -10.54 12.02
N ILE A 238 21.59 -9.36 12.06
CA ILE A 238 22.34 -8.11 11.93
C ILE A 238 23.35 -8.01 13.08
N PRO A 239 24.66 -7.86 12.78
CA PRO A 239 25.69 -7.71 13.79
C PRO A 239 25.57 -6.37 14.53
N PHE A 240 25.91 -6.38 15.81
CA PHE A 240 25.92 -5.15 16.61
C PHE A 240 27.00 -4.20 16.08
N GLY A 241 26.62 -2.94 15.84
CA GLY A 241 27.52 -1.91 15.33
C GLY A 241 27.78 -1.98 13.82
N LEU A 242 27.05 -2.82 13.07
CA LEU A 242 27.10 -2.79 11.61
C LEU A 242 26.61 -1.43 11.11
N ASN A 243 27.41 -0.78 10.25
CA ASN A 243 27.06 0.45 9.56
C ASN A 243 27.32 0.30 8.06
N ILE A 244 26.24 0.16 7.30
CA ILE A 244 26.24 -0.05 5.86
C ILE A 244 26.56 1.25 5.14
N GLN A 245 27.48 1.19 4.19
CA GLN A 245 27.85 2.35 3.37
C GLN A 245 26.97 2.45 2.12
N PRO A 246 26.91 3.62 1.47
CA PRO A 246 26.26 3.75 0.17
C PRO A 246 26.82 2.74 -0.84
N GLY A 247 25.94 2.02 -1.54
CA GLY A 247 26.31 0.93 -2.45
C GLY A 247 26.49 -0.43 -1.78
N GLU A 248 26.31 -0.52 -0.47
CA GLU A 248 26.22 -1.78 0.27
C GLU A 248 24.76 -2.04 0.69
N ALA A 249 24.38 -3.32 0.84
CA ALA A 249 23.05 -3.69 1.32
C ALA A 249 23.07 -4.97 2.18
N TRP A 250 22.09 -5.10 3.08
CA TRP A 250 21.88 -6.24 3.95
C TRP A 250 20.85 -7.21 3.40
N LEU A 251 21.15 -8.50 3.48
CA LEU A 251 20.20 -9.57 3.16
C LEU A 251 20.18 -10.64 4.26
N SER A 252 18.98 -10.87 4.83
CA SER A 252 18.82 -11.84 5.92
C SER A 252 18.62 -13.26 5.37
N ALA A 253 19.56 -14.16 5.68
CA ALA A 253 19.53 -15.59 5.34
C ALA A 253 19.09 -15.90 3.89
N PRO A 254 19.88 -15.48 2.86
CA PRO A 254 19.63 -15.86 1.48
C PRO A 254 19.81 -17.36 1.25
N THR A 255 19.15 -17.91 0.21
CA THR A 255 19.40 -19.27 -0.26
C THR A 255 20.64 -19.32 -1.15
N ASP A 256 21.31 -20.48 -1.23
CA ASP A 256 22.47 -20.67 -2.11
C ASP A 256 22.16 -20.31 -3.58
N SER A 257 20.96 -20.63 -4.05
CA SER A 257 20.46 -20.26 -5.39
C SER A 257 20.40 -18.74 -5.60
N LEU A 258 20.03 -17.96 -4.57
CA LEU A 258 20.07 -16.50 -4.65
C LEU A 258 21.51 -15.98 -4.64
N ILE A 259 22.38 -16.55 -3.79
CA ILE A 259 23.80 -16.18 -3.72
C ILE A 259 24.45 -16.34 -5.09
N GLU A 260 24.29 -17.50 -5.75
CA GLU A 260 24.82 -17.73 -7.10
C GLU A 260 24.30 -16.74 -8.15
N LYS A 261 23.04 -16.29 -8.02
CA LYS A 261 22.47 -15.29 -8.94
C LYS A 261 23.05 -13.90 -8.71
N ILE A 262 23.29 -13.54 -7.45
CA ILE A 262 23.91 -12.27 -7.07
C ILE A 262 25.37 -12.23 -7.55
N GLU A 263 26.13 -13.32 -7.39
CA GLU A 263 27.50 -13.41 -7.90
C GLU A 263 27.56 -13.23 -9.42
N LYS A 264 26.59 -13.79 -10.16
CA LYS A 264 26.48 -13.62 -11.62
C LYS A 264 26.19 -12.18 -12.05
N LEU A 265 25.67 -11.33 -11.16
CA LEU A 265 25.48 -9.90 -11.42
C LEU A 265 26.76 -9.09 -11.20
N GLY A 266 27.83 -9.71 -10.69
CA GLY A 266 29.09 -9.03 -10.38
C GLY A 266 29.08 -8.28 -9.05
N VAL A 267 28.12 -8.58 -8.17
CA VAL A 267 28.01 -7.98 -6.83
C VAL A 267 28.87 -8.79 -5.85
N ASN A 268 29.67 -8.10 -5.05
CA ASN A 268 30.49 -8.74 -4.02
C ASN A 268 29.62 -9.24 -2.86
N LEU A 269 29.90 -10.42 -2.34
CA LEU A 269 29.13 -11.03 -1.25
C LEU A 269 30.02 -11.23 -0.03
N THR A 270 29.61 -10.65 1.10
CA THR A 270 30.33 -10.75 2.37
C THR A 270 29.45 -11.45 3.40
N TYR A 271 29.85 -12.66 3.79
CA TYR A 271 29.17 -13.39 4.86
C TYR A 271 29.58 -12.83 6.23
N THR A 272 28.60 -12.58 7.09
CA THR A 272 28.85 -12.24 8.49
C THR A 272 28.15 -13.24 9.41
N SER A 273 28.94 -14.05 10.11
CA SER A 273 28.48 -14.85 11.24
C SER A 273 28.71 -14.08 12.54
N ASN A 274 27.64 -13.84 13.29
CA ASN A 274 27.69 -13.40 14.67
C ASN A 274 27.24 -14.53 15.59
#